data_AF-A0A2V6RTJ7-F1
#
_entry.id   AF-A0A2V6RTJ7-F1
#
_cell.length_a   1.000
_cell.length_b   1.000
_cell.length_c   1.000
_cell.angle_alpha   90.00
_cell.angle_beta   90.00
_cell.angle_gamma   90.00
#
_symmetry.space_group_name_H-M   'P 1'
#
loop_
_entity.id
_entity.type
_entity.pdbx_description
1 polymer ?
#
loop_
_entity_poly.entity_id
_entity_poly.type
_entity_poly.pdbx_seq_one_letter_code
_entity_poly.pdbx_strand_id
1 'polypeptide(L)'
;MAPTPKRTFHVASDAEIKRGEVSDVYFARTVQILVARHDRQRVKAEVYLKSLPADYAWGVLAGIEEAAALLGELPVDVDAMHEGTVFGPYEPVLALEGTYVEWAEYETALLGLLCQASGIATKAARCKRAAGDRQVISFGARRMHPALAPMIERNAFIGGCDGVAVTKSAELIDADPMGTIPHALVLVVGDTVEALKAFHEVVDPKVRR
;
A
#
# COMPACT_ATOMS: atom_id res chain seq x y z
N MET A 1 -3.59 -33.96 -13.43
CA MET A 1 -4.21 -33.02 -12.48
C MET A 1 -5.29 -32.25 -13.22
N ALA A 2 -6.51 -32.17 -12.67
CA ALA A 2 -7.52 -31.25 -13.21
C ALA A 2 -6.95 -29.82 -13.13
N PRO A 3 -7.15 -28.97 -14.15
CA PRO A 3 -6.67 -27.60 -14.11
C PRO A 3 -7.34 -26.89 -12.93
N THR A 4 -6.53 -26.29 -12.05
CA THR A 4 -7.03 -25.41 -10.99
C THR A 4 -7.91 -24.35 -11.64
N PRO A 5 -9.16 -24.15 -11.18
CA PRO A 5 -10.05 -23.17 -11.80
C PRO A 5 -9.35 -21.80 -11.80
N LYS A 6 -9.32 -21.16 -12.97
CA LYS A 6 -8.75 -19.82 -13.11
C LYS A 6 -9.51 -18.88 -12.17
N ARG A 7 -8.76 -18.07 -11.41
CA ARG A 7 -9.34 -17.09 -10.50
C ARG A 7 -10.16 -16.06 -11.26
N THR A 8 -11.21 -15.57 -10.62
CA THR A 8 -12.02 -14.46 -11.13
C THR A 8 -11.19 -13.18 -11.25
N PHE A 9 -10.35 -12.88 -10.25
CA PHE A 9 -9.43 -11.75 -10.26
C PHE A 9 -7.99 -12.24 -10.16
N HIS A 10 -7.08 -11.64 -10.93
CA HIS A 10 -5.66 -12.04 -11.01
C HIS A 10 -4.83 -11.37 -9.90
N VAL A 11 -5.25 -11.57 -8.66
CA VAL A 11 -4.58 -11.06 -7.46
C VAL A 11 -4.21 -12.24 -6.58
N ALA A 12 -3.11 -12.12 -5.83
CA ALA A 12 -2.78 -13.08 -4.78
C ALA A 12 -3.72 -12.89 -3.58
N SER A 13 -4.04 -13.97 -2.87
CA SER A 13 -4.76 -13.88 -1.60
C SER A 13 -3.78 -13.73 -0.44
N ASP A 14 -4.26 -13.20 0.68
CA ASP A 14 -3.46 -13.05 1.92
C ASP A 14 -2.77 -14.36 2.30
N ALA A 15 -3.47 -15.48 2.15
CA ALA A 15 -2.94 -16.80 2.49
C ALA A 15 -1.81 -17.25 1.56
N GLU A 16 -1.81 -16.87 0.28
CA GLU A 16 -0.70 -17.18 -0.63
C GLU A 16 0.52 -16.30 -0.36
N ILE A 17 0.29 -15.01 -0.06
CA ILE A 17 1.34 -14.08 0.34
C ILE A 17 2.00 -14.59 1.63
N LYS A 18 1.21 -14.95 2.65
CA LYS A 18 1.68 -15.50 3.93
C LYS A 18 2.37 -16.86 3.83
N ARG A 19 2.11 -17.63 2.77
CA ARG A 19 2.83 -18.90 2.52
C ARG A 19 4.09 -18.72 1.67
N GLY A 20 4.47 -17.49 1.32
CA GLY A 20 5.64 -17.22 0.47
C GLY A 20 5.46 -17.63 -0.99
N GLU A 21 4.21 -17.85 -1.45
CA GLU A 21 3.95 -18.29 -2.84
C GLU A 21 4.10 -17.14 -3.85
N VAL A 22 4.01 -15.90 -3.37
CA VAL A 22 4.25 -14.68 -4.17
C VAL A 22 5.73 -14.32 -4.09
N SER A 23 6.55 -15.17 -4.71
CA SER A 23 8.01 -15.07 -4.68
C SER A 23 8.61 -15.26 -6.05
N ASP A 24 9.73 -14.59 -6.31
CA ASP A 24 10.53 -14.89 -7.48
C ASP A 24 11.13 -16.30 -7.39
N VAL A 25 11.02 -17.06 -8.48
CA VAL A 25 11.42 -18.49 -8.51
C VAL A 25 12.88 -18.76 -8.11
N TYR A 26 13.76 -17.76 -8.22
CA TYR A 26 15.16 -17.93 -7.82
C TYR A 26 15.33 -18.03 -6.30
N PHE A 27 14.43 -17.48 -5.48
CA PHE A 27 14.46 -17.70 -4.03
C PHE A 27 14.16 -19.15 -3.69
N ALA A 28 13.08 -19.72 -4.24
CA ALA A 28 12.73 -21.13 -4.05
C ALA A 28 13.89 -22.06 -4.48
N ARG A 29 14.52 -21.79 -5.62
CA ARG A 29 15.70 -22.54 -6.10
C ARG A 29 16.89 -22.39 -5.15
N THR A 30 17.11 -21.19 -4.62
CA THR A 30 18.19 -20.91 -3.65
C THR A 30 17.95 -21.66 -2.35
N VAL A 31 16.73 -21.63 -1.82
CA VAL A 31 16.33 -22.40 -0.62
C VAL A 31 16.56 -23.90 -0.85
N GLN A 32 16.15 -24.45 -2.00
CA GLN A 32 16.40 -25.85 -2.34
C GLN A 32 17.90 -26.22 -2.30
N ILE A 33 18.75 -25.39 -2.93
CA ILE A 33 20.20 -25.60 -2.95
C ILE A 33 20.79 -25.54 -1.54
N LEU A 34 20.44 -24.52 -0.76
CA LEU A 34 20.98 -24.31 0.58
C LEU A 34 20.53 -25.40 1.55
N VAL A 35 19.27 -25.82 1.49
CA VAL A 35 18.74 -26.93 2.29
C VAL A 35 19.44 -28.25 1.94
N ALA A 36 19.60 -28.56 0.64
CA ALA A 36 20.28 -29.77 0.20
C ALA A 36 21.77 -29.82 0.60
N ARG A 37 22.39 -28.65 0.75
CA ARG A 37 23.77 -28.50 1.21
C ARG A 37 23.90 -28.41 2.74
N HIS A 38 22.79 -28.39 3.46
CA HIS A 38 22.73 -28.12 4.91
C HIS A 38 23.29 -26.73 5.30
N ASP A 39 23.27 -25.77 4.37
CA ASP A 39 23.71 -24.41 4.59
C ASP A 39 22.58 -23.59 5.26
N ARG A 40 22.57 -23.56 6.60
CA ARG A 40 21.55 -22.84 7.41
C ARG A 40 22.14 -21.65 8.15
N GLN A 41 22.73 -20.72 7.41
CA GLN A 41 23.33 -19.53 8.00
C GLN A 41 22.25 -18.57 8.53
N ARG A 42 22.49 -18.03 9.72
CA ARG A 42 21.75 -16.89 10.26
C ARG A 42 22.36 -15.61 9.70
N VAL A 43 21.54 -14.78 9.07
CA VAL A 43 22.01 -13.57 8.40
C VAL A 43 21.15 -12.38 8.78
N LYS A 44 21.74 -11.18 8.73
CA LYS A 44 21.04 -9.91 8.88
C LYS A 44 20.97 -9.21 7.52
N ALA A 45 19.76 -8.86 7.10
CA ALA A 45 19.51 -8.10 5.88
C ALA A 45 18.94 -6.73 6.23
N GLU A 46 19.31 -5.72 5.44
CA GLU A 46 18.84 -4.35 5.58
C GLU A 46 18.08 -3.94 4.32
N VAL A 47 16.89 -3.39 4.49
CA VAL A 47 16.09 -2.78 3.44
C VAL A 47 16.37 -1.29 3.44
N TYR A 48 16.92 -0.80 2.34
CA TYR A 48 17.16 0.63 2.09
C TYR A 48 16.98 0.91 0.59
N LEU A 49 16.77 2.19 0.24
CA LEU A 49 16.76 2.61 -1.15
C LEU A 49 18.08 3.27 -1.55
N LYS A 50 18.50 3.08 -2.79
CA LYS A 50 19.70 3.73 -3.37
C LYS A 50 19.38 5.12 -3.94
N SER A 51 18.16 5.29 -4.45
CA SER A 51 17.69 6.52 -5.09
C SER A 51 16.18 6.63 -5.01
N LEU A 52 15.67 7.85 -4.85
CA LEU A 52 14.24 8.15 -4.92
C LEU A 52 13.83 8.42 -6.38
N PRO A 53 12.52 8.36 -6.71
CA PRO A 53 12.03 8.79 -8.01
C PRO A 53 12.39 10.27 -8.29
N ALA A 54 12.79 10.57 -9.51
CA ALA A 54 13.17 11.93 -9.94
C ALA A 54 14.31 12.54 -9.09
N ASP A 55 14.22 13.82 -8.75
CA ASP A 55 15.19 14.61 -7.98
C ASP A 55 14.82 14.72 -6.48
N TYR A 56 14.04 13.76 -5.98
CA TYR A 56 13.55 13.77 -4.61
C TYR A 56 14.68 13.57 -3.60
N ALA A 57 14.73 14.46 -2.59
CA ALA A 57 15.71 14.37 -1.50
C ALA A 57 15.26 13.48 -0.31
N TRP A 58 13.95 13.20 -0.19
CA TRP A 58 13.37 12.44 0.93
C TRP A 58 12.13 11.66 0.50
N GLY A 59 11.88 10.53 1.17
CA GLY A 59 10.68 9.71 1.10
C GLY A 59 9.93 9.66 2.43
N VAL A 60 8.70 9.13 2.39
CA VAL A 60 7.91 8.76 3.58
C VAL A 60 7.78 7.25 3.58
N LEU A 61 8.23 6.62 4.66
CA LEU A 61 8.13 5.18 4.84
C LEU A 61 6.69 4.77 5.10
N ALA A 62 6.20 3.79 4.35
CA ALA A 62 4.89 3.18 4.57
C ALA A 62 4.88 1.72 4.12
N GLY A 63 3.86 0.97 4.55
CA GLY A 63 3.74 -0.48 4.35
C GLY A 63 4.32 -1.31 5.52
N ILE A 64 4.68 -0.67 6.64
CA ILE A 64 5.29 -1.36 7.79
C ILE A 64 4.27 -2.23 8.52
N GLU A 65 3.01 -1.79 8.59
CA GLU A 65 1.93 -2.60 9.19
C GLU A 65 1.75 -3.94 8.45
N GLU A 66 1.68 -3.90 7.12
CA GLU A 66 1.56 -5.12 6.30
C GLU A 66 2.84 -5.95 6.35
N ALA A 67 4.03 -5.32 6.37
CA ALA A 67 5.29 -6.02 6.53
C ALA A 67 5.38 -6.76 7.88
N ALA A 68 4.92 -6.14 8.96
CA ALA A 68 4.85 -6.76 10.28
C ALA A 68 3.87 -7.95 10.30
N ALA A 69 2.71 -7.82 9.62
CA ALA A 69 1.75 -8.90 9.50
C ALA A 69 2.28 -10.10 8.68
N LEU A 70 3.19 -9.87 7.74
CA LEU A 70 3.88 -10.90 6.97
C LEU A 70 4.98 -11.58 7.80
N LEU A 71 5.86 -10.78 8.42
CA LEU A 71 7.07 -11.27 9.10
C LEU A 71 6.78 -11.83 10.49
N GLY A 72 5.70 -11.40 11.15
CA GLY A 72 5.37 -11.81 12.53
C GLY A 72 5.03 -13.29 12.70
N GLU A 73 4.84 -14.03 11.61
CA GLU A 73 4.62 -15.50 11.62
C GLU A 73 5.93 -16.28 11.41
N LEU A 74 7.05 -15.60 11.17
CA LEU A 74 8.34 -16.20 10.85
C LEU A 74 9.30 -16.18 12.07
N PRO A 75 10.26 -17.13 12.15
CA PRO A 75 11.24 -17.20 13.24
C PRO A 75 12.39 -16.18 13.03
N VAL A 76 12.05 -14.89 13.00
CA VAL A 76 12.97 -13.80 12.65
C VAL A 76 12.86 -12.64 13.63
N ASP A 77 13.97 -11.94 13.84
CA ASP A 77 14.02 -10.67 14.57
C ASP A 77 13.93 -9.51 13.57
N VAL A 78 13.10 -8.51 13.86
CA VAL A 78 12.86 -7.38 12.95
C VAL A 78 13.00 -6.06 13.70
N ASP A 79 13.88 -5.20 13.20
CA ASP A 79 13.99 -3.79 13.59
C ASP A 79 13.43 -2.93 12.45
N ALA A 80 12.57 -1.95 12.72
CA ALA A 80 12.07 -1.05 11.69
C ALA A 80 11.86 0.37 12.21
N MET A 81 12.03 1.35 11.32
CA MET A 81 11.56 2.71 11.57
C MET A 81 10.03 2.72 11.69
N HIS A 82 9.48 3.68 12.43
CA HIS A 82 8.03 3.83 12.54
C HIS A 82 7.42 4.22 11.18
N GLU A 83 6.22 3.72 10.88
CA GLU A 83 5.48 4.14 9.69
C GLU A 83 5.23 5.66 9.69
N GLY A 84 5.34 6.29 8.53
CA GLY A 84 5.28 7.74 8.37
C GLY A 84 6.62 8.46 8.58
N THR A 85 7.69 7.75 8.97
CA THR A 85 9.02 8.34 9.11
C THR A 85 9.54 8.87 7.78
N VAL A 86 10.14 10.06 7.80
CA VAL A 86 10.83 10.63 6.65
C VAL A 86 12.24 10.05 6.59
N PHE A 87 12.64 9.55 5.42
CA PHE A 87 13.93 8.89 5.23
C PHE A 87 14.60 9.29 3.90
N GLY A 88 15.92 9.13 3.85
CA GLY A 88 16.78 9.40 2.71
C GLY A 88 17.39 8.15 2.08
N PRO A 89 18.13 8.32 0.98
CA PRO A 89 18.90 7.23 0.38
C PRO A 89 19.95 6.66 1.34
N TYR A 90 20.18 5.35 1.25
CA TYR A 90 21.15 4.59 2.05
C TYR A 90 20.87 4.57 3.57
N GLU A 91 19.67 4.97 4.00
CA GLU A 91 19.19 4.78 5.37
C GLU A 91 18.38 3.48 5.46
N PRO A 92 18.80 2.51 6.31
CA PRO A 92 18.03 1.30 6.55
C PRO A 92 16.68 1.63 7.20
N VAL A 93 15.59 1.29 6.52
CA VAL A 93 14.22 1.49 7.04
C VAL A 93 13.69 0.28 7.79
N LEU A 94 14.23 -0.90 7.48
CA LEU A 94 13.91 -2.18 8.11
C LEU A 94 15.16 -3.07 8.09
N ALA A 95 15.43 -3.77 9.18
CA ALA A 95 16.43 -4.81 9.27
C ALA A 95 15.78 -6.12 9.76
N LEU A 96 16.18 -7.22 9.16
CA LEU A 96 15.64 -8.57 9.37
C LEU A 96 16.78 -9.52 9.68
N GLU A 97 16.69 -10.25 10.78
CA GLU A 97 17.69 -11.25 11.18
C GLU A 97 17.06 -12.62 11.43
N GLY A 98 17.61 -13.66 10.80
CA GLY A 98 17.12 -15.03 10.97
C GLY A 98 17.84 -16.02 10.07
N THR A 99 17.48 -17.30 10.14
CA THR A 99 18.03 -18.31 9.23
C THR A 99 17.56 -18.01 7.81
N TYR A 100 18.49 -17.75 6.87
CA TYR A 100 18.13 -17.25 5.55
C TYR A 100 17.07 -18.12 4.82
N VAL A 101 17.21 -19.44 4.89
CA VAL A 101 16.28 -20.38 4.26
C VAL A 101 14.85 -20.35 4.83
N GLU A 102 14.61 -19.70 5.97
CA GLU A 102 13.30 -19.60 6.61
C GLU A 102 12.51 -18.38 6.14
N TRP A 103 13.18 -17.40 5.54
CA TRP A 103 12.54 -16.14 5.13
C TRP A 103 12.89 -15.68 3.71
N ALA A 104 13.82 -16.33 3.00
CA ALA A 104 14.26 -15.93 1.66
C ALA A 104 13.10 -15.75 0.66
N GLU A 105 12.10 -16.64 0.70
CA GLU A 105 10.97 -16.58 -0.25
C GLU A 105 10.03 -15.38 0.00
N TYR A 106 10.15 -14.69 1.12
CA TYR A 106 9.28 -13.55 1.48
C TYR A 106 9.80 -12.21 0.98
N GLU A 107 11.00 -12.15 0.39
CA GLU A 107 11.62 -10.89 -0.05
C GLU A 107 10.78 -10.16 -1.10
N THR A 108 10.23 -10.88 -2.09
CA THR A 108 9.38 -10.30 -3.13
C THR A 108 8.13 -9.64 -2.53
N ALA A 109 7.47 -10.32 -1.58
CA ALA A 109 6.29 -9.79 -0.89
C ALA A 109 6.65 -8.59 0.01
N LEU A 110 7.68 -8.73 0.86
CA LEU A 110 8.16 -7.67 1.75
C LEU A 110 8.48 -6.39 0.99
N LEU A 111 9.28 -6.49 -0.07
CA LEU A 111 9.62 -5.33 -0.90
C LEU A 111 8.38 -4.76 -1.60
N GLY A 112 7.46 -5.60 -2.08
CA GLY A 112 6.21 -5.16 -2.71
C GLY A 112 5.34 -4.31 -1.78
N LEU A 113 5.22 -4.73 -0.52
CA LEU A 113 4.46 -4.02 0.53
C LEU A 113 5.08 -2.64 0.83
N LEU A 114 6.40 -2.57 0.96
CA LEU A 114 7.09 -1.32 1.29
C LEU A 114 7.20 -0.34 0.11
N CYS A 115 7.55 -0.85 -1.07
CA CYS A 115 7.89 0.00 -2.23
C CYS A 115 6.71 0.84 -2.70
N GLN A 116 5.56 0.20 -2.95
CA GLN A 116 4.40 0.91 -3.50
C GLN A 116 3.77 1.84 -2.46
N ALA A 117 3.62 1.37 -1.22
CA ALA A 117 3.09 2.16 -0.12
C ALA A 117 3.91 3.42 0.12
N SER A 118 5.24 3.28 0.26
CA SER A 118 6.16 4.40 0.48
C SER A 118 6.16 5.39 -0.69
N GLY A 119 6.09 4.89 -1.94
CA GLY A 119 5.99 5.75 -3.13
C GLY A 119 4.73 6.62 -3.13
N ILE A 120 3.58 6.04 -2.74
CA ILE A 120 2.30 6.75 -2.65
C ILE A 120 2.34 7.78 -1.51
N ALA A 121 2.75 7.37 -0.31
CA ALA A 121 2.87 8.26 0.85
C ALA A 121 3.81 9.43 0.56
N THR A 122 4.96 9.16 -0.07
CA THR A 122 5.92 10.20 -0.48
C THR A 122 5.31 11.21 -1.44
N LYS A 123 4.52 10.75 -2.43
CA LYS A 123 3.88 11.64 -3.40
C LYS A 123 2.76 12.45 -2.76
N ALA A 124 1.94 11.83 -1.91
CA ALA A 124 0.91 12.51 -1.15
C ALA A 124 1.51 13.60 -0.23
N ALA A 125 2.61 13.33 0.47
CA ALA A 125 3.30 14.30 1.31
C ALA A 125 3.80 15.51 0.55
N ARG A 126 4.25 15.33 -0.70
CA ARG A 126 4.63 16.45 -1.58
C ARG A 126 3.42 17.28 -1.98
N CYS A 127 2.31 16.63 -2.34
CA CYS A 127 1.07 17.33 -2.66
C CYS A 127 0.55 18.10 -1.45
N LYS A 128 0.54 17.50 -0.26
CA LYS A 128 0.11 18.15 0.97
C LYS A 128 1.02 19.33 1.32
N ARG A 129 2.33 19.16 1.25
CA ARG A 129 3.29 20.26 1.46
C ARG A 129 3.06 21.42 0.48
N ALA A 130 2.79 21.13 -0.79
CA ALA A 130 2.49 22.16 -1.79
C ALA A 130 1.13 22.85 -1.55
N ALA A 131 0.16 22.15 -0.97
CA ALA A 131 -1.17 22.68 -0.66
C ALA A 131 -1.19 23.58 0.59
N GLY A 132 -0.25 23.39 1.53
CA GLY A 132 -0.24 24.07 2.82
C GLY A 132 -1.45 23.68 3.66
N ASP A 133 -2.17 24.68 4.17
CA ASP A 133 -3.36 24.47 5.01
C ASP A 133 -4.61 24.05 4.22
N ARG A 134 -4.52 23.95 2.89
CA ARG A 134 -5.64 23.52 2.05
C ARG A 134 -5.85 22.01 2.17
N GLN A 135 -7.11 21.60 2.03
CA GLN A 135 -7.47 20.20 1.97
C GLN A 135 -6.97 19.54 0.67
N VAL A 136 -6.46 18.33 0.80
CA VAL A 136 -6.04 17.44 -0.28
C VAL A 136 -6.76 16.11 -0.11
N ILE A 137 -7.49 15.69 -1.13
CA ILE A 137 -8.28 14.46 -1.10
C ILE A 137 -7.72 13.48 -2.13
N SER A 138 -7.51 12.23 -1.73
CA SER A 138 -7.07 11.18 -2.62
C SER A 138 -8.25 10.63 -3.44
N PHE A 139 -8.22 10.90 -4.76
CA PHE A 139 -9.18 10.41 -5.76
C PHE A 139 -8.51 9.45 -6.78
N GLY A 140 -7.38 8.86 -6.41
CA GLY A 140 -6.47 8.15 -7.31
C GLY A 140 -6.90 6.71 -7.64
N ALA A 141 -7.64 6.05 -6.75
CA ALA A 141 -7.89 4.60 -6.82
C ALA A 141 -8.39 4.08 -8.18
N ARG A 142 -9.22 4.86 -8.89
CA ARG A 142 -9.79 4.49 -10.20
C ARG A 142 -8.76 4.33 -11.34
N ARG A 143 -7.49 4.68 -11.11
CA ARG A 143 -6.39 4.52 -12.08
C ARG A 143 -5.55 3.27 -11.82
N MET A 144 -5.87 2.51 -10.78
CA MET A 144 -5.12 1.33 -10.35
C MET A 144 -6.05 0.13 -10.28
N HIS A 145 -5.46 -1.07 -10.14
CA HIS A 145 -6.24 -2.29 -9.95
C HIS A 145 -7.11 -2.16 -8.68
N PRO A 146 -8.41 -2.50 -8.72
CA PRO A 146 -9.35 -2.22 -7.63
C PRO A 146 -8.96 -2.90 -6.30
N ALA A 147 -8.31 -4.07 -6.36
CA ALA A 147 -7.80 -4.75 -5.16
C ALA A 147 -6.78 -3.93 -4.36
N LEU A 148 -6.09 -2.97 -5.01
CA LEU A 148 -5.10 -2.11 -4.36
C LEU A 148 -5.71 -0.81 -3.82
N ALA A 149 -6.99 -0.53 -4.08
CA ALA A 149 -7.61 0.73 -3.70
C ALA A 149 -7.53 1.02 -2.19
N PRO A 150 -7.75 0.06 -1.26
CA PRO A 150 -7.57 0.28 0.17
C PRO A 150 -6.12 0.65 0.53
N MET A 151 -5.15 -0.11 0.04
CA MET A 151 -3.71 0.16 0.26
C MET A 151 -3.31 1.53 -0.28
N ILE A 152 -3.76 1.91 -1.49
CA ILE A 152 -3.42 3.20 -2.09
C ILE A 152 -3.94 4.37 -1.26
N GLU A 153 -5.22 4.31 -0.90
CA GLU A 153 -5.90 5.39 -0.19
C GLU A 153 -5.40 5.50 1.27
N ARG A 154 -5.14 4.37 1.96
CA ARG A 154 -4.50 4.35 3.29
C ARG A 154 -3.14 5.05 3.26
N ASN A 155 -2.30 4.70 2.30
CA ASN A 155 -0.95 5.27 2.23
C ASN A 155 -0.95 6.73 1.72
N ALA A 156 -1.95 7.13 0.93
CA ALA A 156 -2.16 8.54 0.61
C ALA A 156 -2.57 9.36 1.84
N PHE A 157 -3.39 8.77 2.72
CA PHE A 157 -3.78 9.37 4.01
C PHE A 157 -2.58 9.52 4.95
N ILE A 158 -1.74 8.48 5.10
CA ILE A 158 -0.47 8.56 5.85
C ILE A 158 0.44 9.66 5.30
N GLY A 159 0.49 9.81 3.98
CA GLY A 159 1.21 10.90 3.32
C GLY A 159 0.60 12.30 3.54
N GLY A 160 -0.52 12.43 4.26
CA GLY A 160 -1.09 13.71 4.65
C GLY A 160 -2.26 14.19 3.80
N CYS A 161 -2.85 13.34 2.93
CA CYS A 161 -4.17 13.64 2.39
C CYS A 161 -5.20 13.71 3.53
N ASP A 162 -6.07 14.73 3.52
CA ASP A 162 -7.09 14.96 4.55
C ASP A 162 -8.28 13.98 4.44
N GLY A 163 -8.36 13.22 3.35
CA GLY A 163 -9.20 12.03 3.26
C GLY A 163 -9.24 11.42 1.87
N VAL A 164 -10.18 10.49 1.68
CA VAL A 164 -10.17 9.49 0.61
C VAL A 164 -11.56 9.35 -0.03
N ALA A 165 -11.61 8.99 -1.33
CA ALA A 165 -12.88 8.88 -2.05
C ALA A 165 -13.58 7.52 -1.90
N VAL A 166 -12.81 6.45 -1.76
CA VAL A 166 -13.33 5.08 -1.86
C VAL A 166 -13.89 4.66 -0.52
N THR A 167 -15.18 4.33 -0.46
CA THR A 167 -15.87 3.92 0.78
C THR A 167 -15.13 2.81 1.52
N LYS A 168 -14.72 1.75 0.81
CA LYS A 168 -13.95 0.65 1.43
C LYS A 168 -12.58 1.04 1.95
N SER A 169 -11.96 2.05 1.36
CA SER A 169 -10.70 2.57 1.85
C SER A 169 -10.90 3.47 3.07
N ALA A 170 -12.01 4.22 3.11
CA ALA A 170 -12.38 5.06 4.24
C ALA A 170 -12.68 4.21 5.49
N GLU A 171 -13.39 3.08 5.31
CA GLU A 171 -13.60 2.07 6.36
C GLU A 171 -12.28 1.55 6.95
N LEU A 172 -11.26 1.30 6.12
CA LEU A 172 -9.96 0.78 6.57
C LEU A 172 -9.21 1.77 7.48
N ILE A 173 -9.38 3.07 7.27
CA ILE A 173 -8.69 4.12 8.02
C ILE A 173 -9.57 4.81 9.07
N ASP A 174 -10.76 4.26 9.34
CA ASP A 174 -11.77 4.81 10.25
C ASP A 174 -12.08 6.31 9.97
N ALA A 175 -12.25 6.64 8.69
CA ALA A 175 -12.57 8.00 8.23
C ALA A 175 -13.85 8.02 7.40
N ASP A 176 -14.51 9.18 7.33
CA ASP A 176 -15.63 9.39 6.43
C ASP A 176 -15.14 9.54 4.97
N PRO A 177 -15.72 8.80 4.00
CA PRO A 177 -15.37 8.97 2.60
C PRO A 177 -15.82 10.35 2.09
N MET A 178 -14.96 11.02 1.32
CA MET A 178 -15.25 12.32 0.75
C MET A 178 -15.58 12.22 -0.75
N GLY A 179 -16.61 12.94 -1.17
CA GLY A 179 -17.04 12.97 -2.57
C GLY A 179 -17.89 14.20 -2.88
N THR A 180 -17.96 14.52 -4.17
CA THR A 180 -18.83 15.57 -4.69
C THR A 180 -19.88 14.96 -5.62
N ILE A 181 -20.69 15.78 -6.25
CA ILE A 181 -21.55 15.34 -7.34
C ILE A 181 -20.72 14.84 -8.54
N PRO A 182 -21.04 13.66 -9.11
CA PRO A 182 -20.48 13.25 -10.40
C PRO A 182 -21.18 13.98 -11.54
N HIS A 183 -20.47 14.18 -12.66
CA HIS A 183 -21.06 14.76 -13.88
C HIS A 183 -22.32 14.01 -14.36
N ALA A 184 -22.39 12.69 -14.11
CA ALA A 184 -23.53 11.87 -14.47
C ALA A 184 -24.86 12.37 -13.86
N LEU A 185 -24.84 12.92 -12.64
CA LEU A 185 -26.05 13.43 -12.01
C LEU A 185 -26.64 14.60 -12.83
N VAL A 186 -25.81 15.59 -13.14
CA VAL A 186 -26.22 16.76 -13.92
C VAL A 186 -26.67 16.36 -15.32
N LEU A 187 -25.97 15.43 -15.97
CA LEU A 187 -26.29 14.98 -17.32
C LEU A 187 -27.60 14.17 -17.40
N VAL A 188 -27.88 13.32 -16.40
CA VAL A 188 -29.10 12.50 -16.37
C VAL A 188 -30.31 13.33 -15.96
N VAL A 189 -30.15 14.28 -15.03
CA VAL A 189 -31.24 15.22 -14.66
C VAL A 189 -31.51 16.22 -15.80
N GLY A 190 -30.48 16.58 -16.57
CA GLY A 190 -30.61 17.48 -17.71
C GLY A 190 -30.62 18.97 -17.35
N ASP A 191 -30.56 19.30 -16.06
CA ASP A 191 -30.47 20.67 -15.55
C ASP A 191 -29.56 20.74 -14.32
N THR A 192 -28.70 21.76 -14.26
CA THR A 192 -27.73 21.91 -13.16
C THR A 192 -28.39 22.34 -11.86
N VAL A 193 -29.39 23.22 -11.91
CA VAL A 193 -30.07 23.72 -10.72
C VAL A 193 -30.89 22.61 -10.08
N GLU A 194 -31.65 21.86 -10.87
CA GLU A 194 -32.46 20.74 -10.39
C GLU A 194 -31.57 19.61 -9.84
N ALA A 195 -30.43 19.31 -10.47
CA ALA A 195 -29.48 18.33 -9.96
C ALA A 195 -28.91 18.72 -8.57
N LEU A 196 -28.59 20.01 -8.37
CA LEU A 196 -28.06 20.51 -7.10
C LEU A 196 -29.13 20.54 -6.01
N LYS A 197 -30.38 20.90 -6.34
CA LYS A 197 -31.52 20.80 -5.40
C LYS A 197 -31.75 19.35 -4.97
N ALA A 198 -31.79 18.42 -5.92
CA ALA A 198 -31.96 17.01 -5.63
C ALA A 198 -30.84 16.47 -4.71
N PHE A 199 -29.58 16.87 -4.96
CA PHE A 199 -28.47 16.51 -4.07
C PHE A 199 -28.66 17.08 -2.66
N HIS A 200 -29.09 18.34 -2.54
CA HIS A 200 -29.34 18.98 -1.24
C HIS A 200 -30.51 18.34 -0.47
N GLU A 201 -31.56 17.92 -1.15
CA GLU A 201 -32.75 17.33 -0.54
C GLU A 201 -32.53 15.88 -0.09
N VAL A 202 -31.79 15.09 -0.89
CA VAL A 202 -31.69 13.63 -0.70
C VAL A 202 -30.46 13.20 0.10
N VAL A 203 -29.32 13.88 -0.04
CA VAL A 203 -28.06 13.47 0.61
C VAL A 203 -28.03 13.90 2.07
N ASP A 204 -27.46 13.06 2.93
CA ASP A 204 -27.35 13.30 4.38
C ASP A 204 -26.73 14.69 4.67
N PRO A 205 -27.34 15.50 5.57
CA PRO A 205 -26.84 16.83 5.92
C PRO A 205 -25.41 16.87 6.48
N LYS A 206 -24.86 15.74 6.96
CA LYS A 206 -23.46 15.63 7.42
C LYS A 206 -22.46 15.73 6.26
N VAL A 207 -22.88 15.44 5.03
CA VAL A 207 -22.02 15.59 3.85
C VAL A 207 -21.84 17.08 3.58
N ARG A 208 -20.58 17.53 3.60
CA ARG A 208 -20.23 18.92 3.33
C ARG A 208 -20.67 19.30 1.91
N ARG A 209 -21.57 20.28 1.81
CA ARG A 209 -22.25 20.71 0.59
C ARG A 209 -22.34 22.22 0.51
#